data_AF-A0A3P1SKY1-F1
#
_entry.id   AF-A0A3P1SKY1-F1
#
_cell.length_a   1.000
_cell.length_b   1.000
_cell.length_c   1.000
_cell.angle_alpha   90.00
_cell.angle_beta   90.00
_cell.angle_gamma   90.00
#
_symmetry.space_group_name_H-M   'P 1'
#
loop_
_entity.id
_entity.type
_entity.pdbx_description
1 polymer ?
#
loop_
_entity_poly.entity_id
_entity_poly.type
_entity_poly.pdbx_seq_one_letter_code
_entity_poly.pdbx_strand_id
1 'polypeptide(L)'
;MDNLESRACQLAREFLGHAIKVRAENPEYAQSPEQSCFIVGMELGRLAQNADQQGKQDILNGLTKALQQLKLSEQESQTIYNTLAPQIMPADK
;
A
#
# COMPACT_ATOMS: atom_id res chain seq x y z
N MET A 1 -4.99 -8.41 19.39
CA MET A 1 -5.46 -8.16 18.02
C MET A 1 -4.41 -7.31 17.36
N ASP A 2 -3.82 -7.79 16.26
CA ASP A 2 -2.98 -6.93 15.43
C ASP A 2 -3.83 -5.76 14.94
N ASN A 3 -3.40 -4.53 15.21
CA ASN A 3 -4.17 -3.37 14.76
C ASN A 3 -4.09 -3.27 13.22
N LEU A 4 -5.20 -2.86 12.59
CA LEU A 4 -5.32 -2.82 11.13
C LEU A 4 -4.28 -1.87 10.49
N GLU A 5 -3.92 -0.79 11.19
CA GLU A 5 -2.85 0.13 10.79
C GLU A 5 -1.50 -0.59 10.63
N SER A 6 -1.09 -1.37 11.63
CA SER A 6 0.20 -2.07 11.66
C SER A 6 0.24 -3.14 10.59
N ARG A 7 -0.88 -3.85 10.40
CA ARG A 7 -0.97 -4.87 9.35
C ARG A 7 -0.92 -4.26 7.95
N ALA A 8 -1.64 -3.17 7.72
CA ALA A 8 -1.60 -2.45 6.45
C ALA A 8 -0.20 -1.88 6.16
N CYS A 9 0.45 -1.29 7.19
CA CYS A 9 1.81 -0.79 7.08
C CYS A 9 2.81 -1.91 6.74
N GLN A 10 2.70 -3.05 7.41
CA GLN A 10 3.54 -4.21 7.12
C GLN A 10 3.37 -4.68 5.67
N LEU A 11 2.13 -4.90 5.21
CA LEU A 11 1.87 -5.38 3.84
C LEU A 11 2.41 -4.40 2.79
N ALA A 12 2.13 -3.11 2.95
CA ALA A 12 2.61 -2.09 2.02
C ALA A 12 4.15 -2.06 1.99
N ARG A 13 4.82 -2.16 3.15
CA ARG A 13 6.29 -2.23 3.20
C ARG A 13 6.86 -3.49 2.59
N GLU A 14 6.24 -4.64 2.83
CA GLU A 14 6.70 -5.92 2.30
C GLU A 14 6.65 -5.90 0.77
N PHE A 15 5.50 -5.56 0.18
CA PHE A 15 5.36 -5.61 -1.28
C PHE A 15 6.05 -4.44 -1.98
N LEU A 16 5.80 -3.18 -1.57
CA LEU A 16 6.41 -2.03 -2.24
C LEU A 16 7.92 -1.96 -1.94
N GLY A 17 8.32 -2.22 -0.69
CA GLY A 17 9.74 -2.23 -0.32
C GLY A 17 10.52 -3.34 -1.01
N HIS A 18 9.92 -4.53 -1.16
CA HIS A 18 10.54 -5.59 -1.96
C HIS A 18 10.67 -5.19 -3.43
N ALA A 19 9.62 -4.62 -4.04
CA ALA A 19 9.68 -4.17 -5.43
C ALA A 19 10.75 -3.09 -5.67
N ILE A 20 10.88 -2.13 -4.76
CA ILE A 20 11.93 -1.10 -4.80
C ILE A 20 13.32 -1.74 -4.70
N LYS A 21 13.50 -2.68 -3.77
CA LYS A 21 14.78 -3.38 -3.57
C LYS A 21 15.16 -4.21 -4.80
N VAL A 22 14.24 -5.00 -5.33
CA VAL A 22 14.47 -5.82 -6.53
C VAL A 22 14.80 -4.93 -7.73
N ARG A 23 14.11 -3.82 -7.92
CA ARG A 23 14.43 -2.87 -9.01
C ARG A 23 15.83 -2.29 -8.89
N ALA A 24 16.30 -2.03 -7.68
CA ALA A 24 17.64 -1.49 -7.45
C ALA A 24 18.73 -2.55 -7.63
N GLU A 25 18.48 -3.80 -7.23
CA GLU A 25 19.50 -4.85 -7.18
C GLU A 25 19.48 -5.80 -8.40
N ASN A 26 18.30 -6.10 -8.96
CA ASN A 26 18.10 -7.08 -10.04
C ASN A 26 16.96 -6.61 -10.98
N PRO A 27 17.16 -5.54 -11.76
CA PRO A 27 16.10 -4.88 -12.54
C PRO A 27 15.42 -5.78 -13.59
N GLU A 28 16.09 -6.81 -14.08
CA GLU A 28 15.54 -7.79 -15.03
C GLU A 28 14.43 -8.69 -14.45
N TYR A 29 14.35 -8.78 -13.12
CA TYR A 29 13.28 -9.50 -12.40
C TYR A 29 12.30 -8.53 -11.71
N ALA A 30 12.48 -7.22 -11.91
CA ALA A 30 11.69 -6.23 -11.21
C ALA A 30 10.25 -6.22 -11.72
N GLN A 31 9.30 -6.27 -10.78
CA GLN A 31 7.91 -5.98 -11.06
C GLN A 31 7.76 -4.52 -11.48
N SER A 32 6.83 -4.27 -12.40
CA SER A 32 6.44 -2.91 -12.75
C SER A 32 5.81 -2.21 -11.52
N PRO A 33 5.88 -0.87 -11.44
CA PRO A 33 5.17 -0.13 -10.39
C PRO A 33 3.69 -0.51 -10.31
N GLU A 34 3.04 -0.69 -11.47
CA GLU A 34 1.62 -1.02 -11.58
C GLU A 34 1.32 -2.42 -11.02
N GLN A 35 2.17 -3.40 -11.31
CA GLN A 35 2.05 -4.74 -10.74
C GLN A 35 2.18 -4.73 -9.22
N SER A 36 3.14 -3.94 -8.70
CA SER A 36 3.36 -3.80 -7.26
C SER A 36 2.15 -3.15 -6.57
N CYS A 37 1.62 -2.07 -7.15
CA CYS A 37 0.41 -1.41 -6.67
C CYS A 37 -0.82 -2.34 -6.77
N PHE A 38 -0.94 -3.14 -7.83
CA PHE A 38 -2.06 -4.08 -7.97
C PHE A 38 -2.08 -5.11 -6.84
N ILE A 39 -0.93 -5.72 -6.53
CA ILE A 39 -0.82 -6.72 -5.45
C ILE A 39 -1.15 -6.09 -4.09
N VAL A 40 -0.57 -4.92 -3.78
CA VAL A 40 -0.85 -4.22 -2.53
C VAL A 40 -2.32 -3.82 -2.43
N GLY A 41 -2.90 -3.32 -3.53
CA GLY A 41 -4.29 -2.92 -3.60
C GLY A 41 -5.26 -4.08 -3.33
N MET A 42 -4.97 -5.26 -3.88
CA MET A 42 -5.74 -6.47 -3.59
C MET A 42 -5.71 -6.82 -2.08
N GLU A 43 -4.54 -6.82 -1.46
CA GLU A 43 -4.42 -7.19 -0.05
C GLU A 43 -5.05 -6.15 0.89
N LEU A 44 -4.80 -4.86 0.65
CA LEU A 44 -5.39 -3.79 1.46
C LEU A 44 -6.91 -3.69 1.23
N GLY A 45 -7.39 -3.88 0.00
CA GLY A 45 -8.81 -3.96 -0.31
C GLY A 45 -9.49 -5.14 0.39
N ARG A 46 -8.86 -6.30 0.44
CA ARG A 46 -9.36 -7.48 1.17
C ARG A 46 -9.45 -7.22 2.68
N LEU A 47 -8.48 -6.51 3.27
CA LEU A 47 -8.58 -6.05 4.66
C LEU A 47 -9.76 -5.09 4.85
N ALA A 48 -9.92 -4.14 3.92
CA ALA A 48 -10.96 -3.12 3.98
C ALA A 48 -12.39 -3.67 3.83
N GLN A 49 -12.58 -4.77 3.10
CA GLN A 49 -13.88 -5.42 2.92
C GLN A 49 -14.53 -5.88 4.23
N ASN A 50 -13.72 -6.24 5.23
CA ASN A 50 -14.18 -6.71 6.53
C ASN A 50 -14.06 -5.65 7.63
N ALA A 51 -13.59 -4.45 7.27
CA ALA A 51 -13.39 -3.35 8.19
C ALA A 51 -14.60 -2.40 8.19
N ASP A 52 -14.92 -1.88 9.37
CA ASP A 52 -15.82 -0.75 9.50
C ASP A 52 -15.12 0.55 9.05
N GLN A 53 -15.82 1.68 9.15
CA GLN A 53 -15.28 2.96 8.69
C GLN A 53 -13.98 3.33 9.42
N GLN A 54 -13.91 3.07 10.72
CA GLN A 54 -12.70 3.32 11.51
C GLN A 54 -11.56 2.40 11.07
N GLY A 55 -11.82 1.11 10.87
CA GLY A 55 -10.82 0.17 10.39
C GLY A 55 -10.29 0.51 8.99
N LYS A 56 -11.13 1.03 8.09
CA LYS A 56 -10.67 1.55 6.79
C LYS A 56 -9.75 2.75 6.96
N GLN A 57 -10.05 3.65 7.90
CA GLN A 57 -9.17 4.77 8.23
C GLN A 57 -7.83 4.29 8.80
N ASP A 58 -7.84 3.28 9.66
CA ASP A 58 -6.62 2.67 10.20
C ASP A 58 -5.77 2.06 9.08
N ILE A 59 -6.39 1.38 8.10
CA ILE A 59 -5.69 0.83 6.92
C ILE A 59 -5.04 1.95 6.10
N LEU A 60 -5.75 3.07 5.87
CA LEU A 60 -5.20 4.24 5.18
C LEU A 60 -4.02 4.85 5.94
N ASN A 61 -4.11 4.97 7.27
CA ASN A 61 -3.02 5.44 8.10
C ASN A 61 -1.80 4.52 8.01
N GLY A 62 -2.03 3.20 7.99
CA GLY A 62 -1.00 2.20 7.80
C GLY A 62 -0.29 2.33 6.45
N LEU A 63 -1.05 2.52 5.37
CA LEU A 63 -0.50 2.79 4.04
C LEU A 63 0.35 4.06 4.04
N THR A 64 -0.16 5.18 4.57
CA THR A 64 0.58 6.45 4.65
C THR A 64 1.89 6.30 5.41
N LYS A 65 1.85 5.62 6.56
CA LYS A 65 3.03 5.33 7.39
C LYS A 65 4.05 4.47 6.66
N ALA A 66 3.61 3.48 5.88
CA ALA A 66 4.50 2.69 5.04
C ALA A 66 5.17 3.55 3.97
N LEU A 67 4.42 4.38 3.25
CA LEU A 67 4.97 5.24 2.20
C LEU A 67 6.01 6.22 2.75
N GLN A 68 5.81 6.77 3.96
CA GLN A 68 6.81 7.61 4.64
C GLN A 68 8.10 6.87 5.02
N GLN A 69 8.01 5.55 5.26
CA GLN A 69 9.17 4.72 5.62
C GLN A 69 9.90 4.17 4.39
N LEU A 70 9.23 4.11 3.25
CA LEU A 70 9.83 3.79 1.96
C LEU A 70 10.51 5.06 1.46
N LYS A 71 11.78 4.97 1.05
CA LYS A 71 12.58 6.11 0.58
C LYS A 71 12.15 6.58 -0.82
N LEU A 72 10.86 6.80 -1.02
CA LEU A 72 10.22 7.24 -2.24
C LEU A 72 10.27 8.77 -2.32
N SER A 73 10.22 9.31 -3.53
CA SER A 73 9.92 10.73 -3.69
C SER A 73 8.50 11.05 -3.24
N GLU A 74 8.23 12.33 -2.96
CA GLU A 74 6.89 12.82 -2.63
C GLU A 74 5.89 12.51 -3.76
N GLN A 75 6.32 12.70 -5.00
CA GLN A 75 5.49 12.42 -6.18
C GLN A 75 5.12 10.93 -6.27
N GLU A 76 6.09 10.03 -6.11
CA GLU A 76 5.83 8.58 -6.13
C GLU A 76 4.90 8.16 -5.00
N SER A 77 5.13 8.68 -3.79
CA SER A 77 4.29 8.41 -2.63
C SER A 77 2.85 8.86 -2.87
N GLN A 78 2.67 10.06 -3.40
CA GLN A 78 1.34 10.59 -3.72
C GLN A 78 0.65 9.79 -4.83
N THR A 79 1.39 9.39 -5.86
CA THR A 79 0.85 8.55 -6.94
C THR A 79 0.37 7.20 -6.39
N ILE A 80 1.19 6.51 -5.61
CA ILE A 80 0.83 5.22 -5.00
C ILE A 80 -0.38 5.38 -4.09
N TYR A 81 -0.39 6.41 -3.23
CA TYR A 81 -1.51 6.68 -2.35
C TYR A 81 -2.81 6.88 -3.14
N ASN A 82 -2.78 7.73 -4.17
CA ASN A 82 -3.95 8.00 -5.02
C ASN A 82 -4.43 6.77 -5.79
N THR A 83 -3.54 5.82 -6.11
CA THR A 83 -3.91 4.55 -6.75
C THR A 83 -4.55 3.56 -5.77
N LEU A 84 -4.09 3.51 -4.52
CA LEU A 84 -4.49 2.49 -3.55
C LEU A 84 -5.66 2.93 -2.66
N ALA A 85 -5.72 4.20 -2.27
CA ALA A 85 -6.74 4.71 -1.36
C ALA A 85 -8.18 4.42 -1.84
N PRO A 86 -8.54 4.57 -3.14
CA PRO A 86 -9.88 4.26 -3.62
C PRO A 86 -10.26 2.77 -3.50
N GLN A 87 -9.28 1.87 -3.41
CA GLN A 87 -9.53 0.42 -3.24
C GLN A 87 -9.85 0.06 -1.78
N ILE A 88 -9.44 0.93 -0.83
CA ILE A 88 -9.67 0.78 0.61
C ILE A 88 -10.97 1.49 1.00
N MET A 89 -11.13 2.72 0.49
CA MET A 89 -12.29 3.57 0.75
C MET A 89 -12.77 4.15 -0.59
N PRO A 90 -13.66 3.44 -1.29
CA PRO A 90 -14.29 3.96 -2.50
C PRO A 90 -15.06 5.23 -2.18
N ALA A 91 -15.06 6.20 -3.08
CA ALA A 91 -16.00 7.32 -2.97
C ALA A 91 -17.42 6.77 -3.03
N ASP A 92 -18.25 7.12 -2.04
CA ASP A 92 -19.69 6.79 -2.08
C ASP A 92 -20.28 7.40 -3.37
N LYS A 93 -21.01 6.58 -4.13
CA LYS A 93 -21.74 7.02 -5.33
C LYS A 93 -23.00 7.79 -4.96
#